data_AF-A0A5B9EJ58-F1
#
_entry.id   AF-A0A5B9EJ58-F1
#
_cell.length_a   1.000
_cell.length_b   1.000
_cell.length_c   1.000
_cell.angle_alpha   90.00
_cell.angle_beta   90.00
_cell.angle_gamma   90.00
#
_symmetry.space_group_name_H-M   'P 1'
#
loop_
_entity.id
_entity.type
_entity.pdbx_description
1 polymer ?
#
loop_
_entity_poly.entity_id
_entity_poly.type
_entity_poly.pdbx_seq_one_letter_code
_entity_poly.pdbx_strand_id
1 'polypeptide(L)'
;MTLTLKQQDGQTTLDRIEAAKNLRHFLNRLNKQAFGNAAQRFGKKVAVISMLEASCSGRLHYHLAMKNPFPTTAACHEAVVDCWSKTRWGYHEVDLQPIYSSGWISYITKSKFIDGWDVENTHLVR
;
A
#
# COMPACT_ATOMS: atom_id res chain seq x y z
N MET A 1 6.38 4.36 3.01
CA MET A 1 5.27 4.99 2.26
C MET A 1 4.01 4.91 3.10
N THR A 2 3.20 5.95 3.11
CA THR A 2 1.93 6.00 3.83
C THR A 2 0.79 6.28 2.85
N LEU A 3 -0.25 5.46 2.91
CA LEU A 3 -1.45 5.60 2.08
C LEU A 3 -2.67 5.81 2.97
N THR A 4 -3.31 6.97 2.85
CA THR A 4 -4.52 7.28 3.62
C THR A 4 -5.77 6.71 2.95
N LEU A 5 -6.69 6.21 3.77
CA LEU A 5 -7.98 5.70 3.33
C LEU A 5 -9.12 6.67 3.65
N LYS A 6 -10.11 6.76 2.77
CA LYS A 6 -11.42 7.31 3.11
C LYS A 6 -12.03 6.44 4.21
N GLN A 7 -12.62 7.06 5.23
CA GLN A 7 -13.23 6.29 6.33
C GLN A 7 -14.70 5.95 6.06
N GLN A 8 -15.34 6.68 5.13
CA GLN A 8 -16.72 6.49 4.69
C GLN A 8 -16.82 6.89 3.22
N ASP A 9 -17.71 6.25 2.47
CA ASP A 9 -18.01 6.58 1.06
C ASP A 9 -19.47 7.00 0.84
N GLY A 10 -20.16 7.35 1.93
CA GLY A 10 -21.56 7.74 1.97
C GLY A 10 -22.52 6.58 2.23
N GLN A 11 -22.27 5.40 1.66
CA GLN A 11 -23.12 4.22 1.84
C GLN A 11 -22.57 3.27 2.91
N THR A 12 -21.25 3.17 3.03
CA THR A 12 -20.58 2.22 3.90
C THR A 12 -19.48 2.91 4.71
N THR A 13 -19.21 2.33 5.88
CA THR A 13 -18.03 2.69 6.68
C THR A 13 -16.92 1.70 6.37
N LEU A 14 -15.69 2.22 6.24
CA LEU A 14 -14.52 1.39 6.02
C LEU A 14 -14.30 0.48 7.23
N ASP A 15 -14.15 -0.82 6.96
CA ASP A 15 -13.62 -1.77 7.92
C ASP A 15 -12.27 -2.33 7.46
N ARG A 16 -11.66 -3.18 8.28
CA ARG A 16 -10.36 -3.80 7.98
C ARG A 16 -10.41 -4.75 6.77
N ILE A 17 -11.55 -5.39 6.52
CA ILE A 17 -11.74 -6.33 5.40
C ILE A 17 -11.77 -5.54 4.08
N GLU A 18 -12.54 -4.46 4.03
CA GLU A 18 -12.60 -3.55 2.90
C GLU A 18 -11.27 -2.82 2.67
N ALA A 19 -10.56 -2.47 3.74
CA ALA A 19 -9.20 -1.92 3.64
C ALA A 19 -8.23 -2.91 2.97
N ALA A 20 -8.25 -4.19 3.36
CA ALA A 20 -7.40 -5.24 2.76
C ALA A 20 -7.77 -5.48 1.28
N LYS A 21 -9.07 -5.52 0.94
CA LYS A 21 -9.52 -5.60 -0.45
C LYS A 21 -9.07 -4.40 -1.27
N ASN A 22 -9.12 -3.19 -0.70
CA ASN A 22 -8.69 -1.98 -1.37
C ASN A 22 -7.19 -1.98 -1.65
N LEU A 23 -6.37 -2.39 -0.68
CA LEU A 23 -4.93 -2.50 -0.86
C LEU A 23 -4.59 -3.54 -1.93
N ARG A 24 -5.28 -4.69 -1.94
CA ARG A 24 -5.12 -5.70 -2.99
C ARG A 24 -5.43 -5.13 -4.38
N HIS A 25 -6.51 -4.35 -4.51
CA HIS A 25 -6.85 -3.69 -5.77
C HIS A 25 -5.76 -2.70 -6.20
N PHE A 26 -5.28 -1.86 -5.27
CA PHE A 26 -4.14 -0.96 -5.50
C PHE A 26 -2.91 -1.71 -6.01
N LEU A 27 -2.47 -2.76 -5.31
CA LEU A 27 -1.28 -3.54 -5.67
C LEU A 27 -1.46 -4.22 -7.04
N ASN A 28 -2.65 -4.72 -7.36
CA ASN A 28 -2.93 -5.28 -8.69
C ASN A 28 -2.78 -4.24 -9.80
N ARG A 29 -3.27 -3.01 -9.58
CA ARG A 29 -3.09 -1.91 -10.55
C ARG A 29 -1.62 -1.55 -10.70
N LEU A 30 -0.90 -1.42 -9.59
CA LEU A 30 0.53 -1.09 -9.58
C LEU A 30 1.37 -2.17 -10.26
N ASN A 31 1.08 -3.45 -9.99
CA ASN A 31 1.72 -4.60 -10.64
C ASN A 31 1.49 -4.58 -12.16
N LYS A 32 0.26 -4.27 -12.61
CA LYS A 32 -0.05 -4.14 -14.03
C LYS A 32 0.70 -2.98 -14.68
N GLN A 33 0.81 -1.84 -14.01
CA GLN A 33 1.55 -0.69 -14.50
C GLN A 33 3.07 -0.94 -14.56
N ALA A 34 3.62 -1.66 -13.57
CA ALA A 34 5.04 -1.97 -13.49
C ALA A 34 5.49 -3.09 -14.44
N PHE A 35 4.68 -4.14 -14.62
CA PHE A 35 5.09 -5.37 -15.30
C PHE A 35 4.22 -5.76 -16.50
N GLY A 36 3.19 -4.97 -16.82
CA GLY A 36 2.30 -5.24 -17.94
C GLY A 36 1.67 -6.63 -17.85
N ASN A 37 1.76 -7.40 -18.93
CA ASN A 37 1.17 -8.75 -18.98
C ASN A 37 1.90 -9.77 -18.11
N ALA A 38 3.15 -9.53 -17.71
CA ALA A 38 3.90 -10.44 -16.85
C ALA A 38 3.31 -10.53 -15.44
N ALA A 39 2.67 -9.46 -14.96
CA ALA A 39 1.96 -9.46 -13.68
C ALA A 39 0.82 -10.50 -13.65
N GLN A 40 0.07 -10.62 -14.75
CA GLN A 40 -1.02 -11.58 -14.87
C GLN A 40 -0.54 -12.98 -15.28
N ARG A 41 0.31 -13.07 -16.32
CA ARG A 41 0.73 -14.34 -16.92
C ARG A 41 1.69 -15.14 -16.06
N PHE A 42 2.57 -14.45 -15.34
CA PHE A 42 3.65 -15.07 -14.56
C PHE A 42 3.54 -14.77 -13.06
N GLY A 43 2.47 -14.11 -12.62
CA GLY A 43 2.29 -13.73 -11.22
C GLY A 43 3.38 -12.79 -10.71
N LYS A 44 4.02 -11.99 -11.58
CA LYS A 44 5.08 -11.06 -11.18
C LYS A 44 4.49 -9.95 -10.32
N LYS A 45 4.99 -9.81 -9.10
CA LYS A 45 4.51 -8.83 -8.11
C LYS A 45 5.64 -7.96 -7.59
N VAL A 46 5.29 -6.72 -7.22
CA VAL A 46 6.21 -5.83 -6.51
C VAL A 46 6.42 -6.39 -5.11
N ALA A 47 7.68 -6.37 -4.66
CA ALA A 47 8.01 -6.74 -3.30
C ALA A 47 7.50 -5.66 -2.33
N VAL A 48 6.63 -6.03 -1.39
CA VAL A 48 6.00 -5.09 -0.47
C VAL A 48 5.72 -5.75 0.88
N ILE A 49 5.97 -4.99 1.96
CA ILE A 49 5.49 -5.28 3.31
C ILE A 49 4.35 -4.32 3.60
N SER A 50 3.25 -4.83 4.12
CA SER A 50 2.00 -4.10 4.30
C SER A 50 1.51 -4.11 5.74
N MET A 51 1.33 -2.92 6.31
CA MET A 51 0.87 -2.72 7.68
C MET A 51 -0.35 -1.80 7.69
N LEU A 52 -1.49 -2.29 8.15
CA LEU A 52 -2.70 -1.52 8.41
C LEU A 52 -2.70 -1.01 9.85
N GLU A 53 -2.64 0.30 10.01
CA GLU A 53 -2.68 0.95 11.32
C GLU A 53 -3.92 1.82 11.48
N ALA A 54 -4.27 2.09 12.74
CA ALA A 54 -5.27 3.08 13.10
C ALA A 54 -4.54 4.25 13.80
N SER A 55 -4.82 5.49 13.40
CA SER A 55 -4.33 6.66 14.11
C SER A 55 -4.91 6.72 15.53
N CYS A 56 -4.43 7.63 16.38
CA CYS A 56 -5.04 7.89 17.70
C CYS A 56 -6.53 8.26 17.61
N SER A 57 -6.97 8.81 16.47
CA SER A 57 -8.38 9.11 16.18
C SER A 57 -9.16 7.95 15.55
N GLY A 58 -8.56 6.76 15.47
CA GLY A 58 -9.16 5.54 14.93
C GLY A 58 -9.15 5.45 13.40
N ARG A 59 -8.51 6.38 12.69
CA ARG A 59 -8.53 6.41 11.22
C ARG A 59 -7.58 5.38 10.63
N LEU A 60 -8.12 4.49 9.81
CA LEU A 60 -7.34 3.47 9.14
C LEU A 60 -6.46 4.06 8.02
N HIS A 61 -5.21 3.61 7.97
CA HIS A 61 -4.24 3.96 6.92
C HIS A 61 -3.19 2.86 6.80
N TYR A 62 -2.54 2.78 5.64
CA TYR A 62 -1.48 1.80 5.39
C TYR A 62 -0.10 2.43 5.50
N HIS A 63 0.80 1.74 6.18
CA HIS A 63 2.24 1.90 6.03
C HIS A 63 2.80 0.75 5.18
N LEU A 64 3.47 1.12 4.08
CA LEU A 64 4.05 0.20 3.13
C LEU A 64 5.55 0.43 3.00
N ALA A 65 6.31 -0.66 2.95
CA ALA A 65 7.69 -0.66 2.48
C ALA A 65 7.78 -1.50 1.22
N MET A 66 8.27 -0.91 0.13
CA MET A 66 8.15 -1.48 -1.20
C MET A 66 9.43 -1.29 -2.00
N LYS A 67 9.84 -2.31 -2.76
CA LYS A 67 10.90 -2.17 -3.75
C LYS A 67 10.38 -1.38 -4.94
N ASN A 68 11.03 -0.27 -5.31
CA ASN A 68 10.66 0.50 -6.50
C ASN A 68 10.79 -0.37 -7.77
N PRO A 69 9.70 -0.63 -8.53
CA PRO A 69 9.76 -1.39 -9.77
C PRO A 69 9.92 -0.51 -11.02
N PHE A 70 10.02 0.81 -10.86
CA PHE A 70 10.11 1.80 -11.94
C PHE A 70 11.54 2.37 -12.08
N PRO A 71 11.88 2.99 -13.23
CA PRO A 71 13.22 3.52 -13.49
C PRO A 71 13.66 4.62 -12.52
N THR A 72 12.73 5.40 -11.98
CA THR A 72 13.01 6.51 -11.07
C THR A 72 12.01 6.54 -9.90
N THR A 73 12.38 7.22 -8.81
CA THR A 73 11.46 7.46 -7.68
C THR A 73 10.27 8.34 -8.09
N ALA A 74 10.48 9.31 -8.99
CA ALA A 74 9.42 10.16 -9.50
C ALA A 74 8.37 9.35 -10.28
N ALA A 75 8.80 8.48 -11.19
CA ALA A 75 7.90 7.60 -11.94
C ALA A 75 7.13 6.64 -11.00
N CYS A 76 7.80 6.17 -9.94
CA CYS A 76 7.14 5.38 -8.90
C CYS A 76 6.07 6.17 -8.16
N HIS A 77 6.37 7.42 -7.79
CA HIS A 77 5.42 8.27 -7.09
C HIS A 77 4.18 8.55 -7.93
N GLU A 78 4.36 8.94 -9.20
CA GLU A 78 3.27 9.15 -10.15
C GLU A 78 2.40 7.89 -10.30
N ALA A 79 3.03 6.73 -10.47
CA ALA A 79 2.32 5.46 -10.59
C ALA A 79 1.55 5.10 -9.32
N VAL A 80 2.12 5.32 -8.14
CA VAL A 80 1.44 5.09 -6.85
C VAL A 80 0.21 5.99 -6.72
N VAL A 81 0.35 7.29 -6.99
CA VAL A 81 -0.76 8.26 -6.88
C VAL A 81 -1.88 7.94 -7.89
N ASP A 82 -1.53 7.62 -9.14
CA ASP A 82 -2.51 7.17 -10.14
C ASP A 82 -3.20 5.88 -9.70
N CYS A 83 -2.43 4.88 -9.25
CA CYS A 83 -2.96 3.60 -8.80
C CYS A 83 -3.92 3.76 -7.62
N TRP A 84 -3.52 4.53 -6.61
CA TRP A 84 -4.26 4.72 -5.37
C TRP A 84 -5.57 5.48 -5.57
N SER A 85 -5.54 6.57 -6.34
CA SER A 85 -6.71 7.43 -6.59
C SER A 85 -7.86 6.70 -7.29
N LYS A 86 -7.58 5.62 -8.03
CA LYS A 86 -8.61 4.79 -8.71
C LYS A 86 -9.11 3.63 -7.84
N THR A 87 -8.72 3.56 -6.58
CA THR A 87 -9.32 2.62 -5.62
C THR A 87 -10.49 3.27 -4.90
N ARG A 88 -11.49 2.46 -4.50
CA ARG A 88 -12.71 2.95 -3.84
C ARG A 88 -12.40 3.79 -2.61
N TRP A 89 -11.52 3.24 -1.77
CA TRP A 89 -11.14 3.83 -0.48
C TRP A 89 -9.88 4.68 -0.55
N GLY A 90 -9.27 4.85 -1.73
CA GLY A 90 -8.10 5.71 -1.89
C GLY A 90 -8.43 7.15 -1.52
N TYR A 91 -7.58 7.76 -0.70
CA TYR A 91 -7.70 9.16 -0.30
C TYR A 91 -6.52 10.00 -0.80
N HIS A 92 -6.58 11.31 -0.60
CA HIS A 92 -5.72 12.27 -1.30
C HIS A 92 -4.29 12.30 -0.79
N GLU A 93 -4.04 11.88 0.46
CA GLU A 93 -2.70 11.91 1.04
C GLU A 93 -1.96 10.59 0.76
N VAL A 94 -0.91 10.71 -0.05
CA VAL A 94 0.12 9.69 -0.31
C VAL A 94 1.46 10.30 0.09
N ASP A 95 2.13 9.70 1.06
CA ASP A 95 3.49 10.10 1.45
C ASP A 95 4.49 9.00 1.05
N LEU A 96 5.33 9.29 0.06
CA LEU A 96 6.35 8.38 -0.43
C LEU A 96 7.73 8.97 -0.13
N GLN A 97 8.45 8.29 0.76
CA GLN A 97 9.82 8.63 1.13
C GLN A 97 10.76 7.49 0.76
N PRO A 98 11.95 7.78 0.19
CA PRO A 98 12.97 6.76 0.01
C PRO A 98 13.45 6.24 1.38
N ILE A 99 13.86 4.98 1.39
CA ILE A 99 14.35 4.32 2.59
C ILE A 99 15.88 4.46 2.63
N TYR A 100 16.39 5.27 3.57
CA TYR A 100 17.83 5.54 3.71
C TYR A 100 18.50 4.83 4.89
N SER A 101 17.75 4.35 5.89
CA SER A 101 18.29 3.69 7.08
C SER A 101 17.25 2.78 7.73
N SER A 102 17.69 1.78 8.50
CA SER A 102 16.83 0.79 9.20
C SER A 102 15.72 1.39 10.09
N GLY A 103 15.76 2.69 10.40
CA GLY A 103 14.67 3.40 11.07
C GLY A 103 13.32 3.29 10.34
N TRP A 104 13.31 2.97 9.05
CA TRP A 104 12.09 2.64 8.31
C TRP A 104 11.36 1.42 8.89
N ILE A 105 12.08 0.44 9.43
CA ILE A 105 11.51 -0.75 10.07
C ILE A 105 10.71 -0.29 11.28
N SER A 106 11.35 0.48 12.17
CA SER A 106 10.69 1.06 13.35
C SER A 106 9.50 1.97 12.98
N TYR A 107 9.53 2.59 11.79
CA TYR A 107 8.42 3.41 11.29
C TYR A 107 7.23 2.58 10.80
N ILE A 108 7.46 1.53 10.00
CA ILE A 108 6.36 0.69 9.49
C ILE A 108 5.84 -0.31 10.54
N THR A 109 6.65 -0.63 11.55
CA THR A 109 6.26 -1.49 12.69
C THR A 109 5.93 -0.66 13.93
N LYS A 110 5.52 0.59 13.80
CA LYS A 110 5.11 1.42 14.96
C LYS A 110 3.96 0.77 15.71
N SER A 111 3.09 0.04 15.02
CA SER A 111 2.23 -0.95 15.63
C SER A 111 3.08 -2.01 16.34
N LYS A 112 3.09 -1.94 17.68
CA LYS A 112 3.71 -2.93 18.57
C LYS A 112 3.06 -4.31 18.49
N PHE A 113 2.00 -4.46 17.70
CA PHE A 113 1.20 -5.66 17.56
C PHE A 113 1.24 -6.18 16.13
N ILE A 114 1.39 -7.51 16.00
CA ILE A 114 1.34 -8.26 14.74
C ILE A 114 -0.02 -8.07 14.04
N ASP A 115 -1.07 -7.69 14.78
CA ASP A 115 -2.44 -7.48 14.28
C ASP A 115 -2.56 -6.43 13.17
N GLY A 116 -1.57 -5.54 13.03
CA GLY A 116 -1.50 -4.59 11.92
C GLY A 116 -0.98 -5.21 10.62
N TRP A 117 -0.34 -6.37 10.67
CA TRP A 117 0.27 -6.98 9.49
C TRP A 117 -0.78 -7.54 8.54
N ASP A 118 -0.91 -6.91 7.38
CA ASP A 118 -1.67 -7.47 6.26
C ASP A 118 -0.79 -8.50 5.53
N VAL A 119 -0.83 -9.73 6.05
CA VAL A 119 -0.06 -10.87 5.53
C VAL A 119 -0.52 -11.22 4.11
N GLU A 120 -1.80 -11.04 3.78
CA GLU A 120 -2.35 -11.37 2.46
C GLU A 120 -1.80 -10.47 1.35
N ASN A 121 -1.63 -9.18 1.65
CA ASN A 121 -1.08 -8.19 0.72
C ASN A 121 0.43 -7.99 0.86
N THR A 122 1.08 -8.70 1.77
CA THR A 122 2.54 -8.75 1.87
C THR A 122 3.09 -9.73 0.86
N HIS A 123 4.03 -9.27 0.03
CA HIS A 123 4.67 -10.06 -1.01
C HIS A 123 6.17 -9.89 -0.90
N LEU A 124 6.86 -10.94 -0.47
CA LEU A 124 8.32 -10.98 -0.42
C LEU A 124 8.83 -11.71 -1.65
N VAL A 125 9.91 -11.21 -2.26
CA VAL A 125 10.56 -11.90 -3.36
C VAL A 125 11.21 -13.17 -2.80
N ARG A 126 10.93 -14.31 -3.42
CA ARG A 126 11.73 -15.52 -3.27
C ARG A 126 12.87 -15.51 -4.26
#